data_AF-A0A7S3AHL0-F1
#
_entry.id   AF-A0A7S3AHL0-F1
#
_cell.length_a   1.000
_cell.length_b   1.000
_cell.length_c   1.000
_cell.angle_alpha   90.00
_cell.angle_beta   90.00
_cell.angle_gamma   90.00
#
_symmetry.space_group_name_H-M   'P 1'
#
loop_
_entity.id
_entity.type
_entity.pdbx_description
1 polymer ?
#
loop_
_entity_poly.entity_id
_entity_poly.type
_entity_poly.pdbx_seq_one_letter_code
_entity_poly.pdbx_strand_id
1 'polypeptide(L)'
;LDSMLSGFATIYFEKVLKTTSLTIWDRNLQLAFWSILIYGPWAIYEHPSNPIHGWSMLTLIVALLGAVGGILVAMVIKYADGLAKNLATASSIVITTAASHFLFGAPMTSSIVLGSLIVIISGYNYQNVQ
;
A
#
# COMPACT_ATOMS: atom_id res chain seq x y z
N LEU A 1 13.21 9.13 -9.50
CA LEU A 1 13.90 8.52 -8.34
C LEU A 1 12.92 7.68 -7.53
N ASP A 2 11.77 8.25 -7.18
CA ASP A 2 10.75 7.64 -6.30
C ASP A 2 10.23 6.28 -6.78
N SER A 3 9.89 6.14 -8.06
CA SER A 3 9.43 4.86 -8.62
C SER A 3 10.51 3.77 -8.57
N MET A 4 11.78 4.16 -8.72
CA MET A 4 12.91 3.22 -8.67
C MET A 4 13.17 2.78 -7.23
N LEU A 5 13.17 3.71 -6.28
CA LEU A 5 13.31 3.44 -4.85
C LEU A 5 12.16 2.57 -4.33
N SER A 6 10.93 2.86 -4.73
CA SER A 6 9.74 2.09 -4.35
C SER A 6 9.80 0.63 -4.88
N GLY A 7 10.22 0.45 -6.14
CA GLY A 7 10.45 -0.87 -6.72
C GLY A 7 11.56 -1.64 -6.00
N PHE A 8 12.70 -1.00 -5.78
CA PHE A 8 13.83 -1.60 -5.05
C PHE A 8 13.44 -1.98 -3.62
N ALA A 9 12.76 -1.09 -2.89
CA ALA A 9 12.30 -1.34 -1.52
C ALA A 9 11.35 -2.55 -1.47
N THR A 10 10.45 -2.69 -2.43
CA THR A 10 9.53 -3.83 -2.51
C THR A 10 10.29 -5.15 -2.68
N ILE A 11 11.24 -5.21 -3.64
CA ILE A 11 12.04 -6.42 -3.91
C ILE A 11 12.96 -6.74 -2.74
N TYR A 12 13.58 -5.73 -2.13
CA TYR A 12 14.45 -5.89 -0.97
C TYR A 12 13.67 -6.43 0.23
N PHE A 13 12.50 -5.85 0.52
CA PHE A 13 11.63 -6.30 1.60
C PHE A 13 11.16 -7.74 1.38
N GLU A 14 10.75 -8.08 0.16
CA GLU A 14 10.40 -9.45 -0.22
C GLU A 14 11.56 -10.43 0.01
N LYS A 15 12.77 -10.07 -0.42
CA LYS A 15 13.98 -10.88 -0.20
C LYS A 15 14.26 -11.08 1.28
N VAL A 16 14.21 -10.01 2.08
CA VAL A 16 14.46 -10.07 3.54
C VAL A 16 13.41 -10.92 4.26
N LEU A 17 12.14 -10.83 3.84
CA LEU A 17 11.04 -11.64 4.37
C LEU A 17 11.21 -13.12 4.04
N LYS A 18 11.61 -13.46 2.81
CA LYS A 18 11.68 -14.85 2.34
C LYS A 18 12.99 -15.56 2.69
N THR A 19 14.09 -14.83 2.91
CA THR A 19 15.43 -15.43 3.18
C THR A 19 15.74 -15.58 4.67
N THR A 20 15.07 -14.86 5.57
CA THR A 20 15.37 -14.93 7.02
C THR A 20 14.29 -15.70 7.78
N SER A 21 14.67 -16.40 8.86
CA SER A 21 13.75 -17.13 9.75
C SER A 21 12.93 -16.24 10.72
N LEU A 22 13.06 -14.91 10.63
CA LEU A 22 12.35 -13.99 11.50
C LEU A 22 10.87 -13.88 11.12
N THR A 23 10.01 -13.65 12.12
CA THR A 23 8.56 -13.57 11.88
C THR A 23 8.19 -12.26 11.19
N ILE A 24 7.02 -12.21 10.55
CA ILE A 24 6.49 -10.99 9.92
C ILE A 24 6.38 -9.87 10.96
N TRP A 25 5.96 -10.24 12.17
CA TRP A 25 5.76 -9.32 13.28
C TRP A 25 7.08 -8.69 13.73
N ASP A 26 8.16 -9.47 13.82
CA ASP A 26 9.49 -8.95 14.17
C ASP A 26 9.98 -7.95 13.12
N ARG A 27 9.74 -8.23 11.83
CA ARG A 27 10.08 -7.32 10.73
C ARG A 27 9.25 -6.05 10.76
N ASN A 28 7.95 -6.17 11.02
CA ASN A 28 7.08 -5.01 11.09
C ASN A 28 7.40 -4.14 12.32
N LEU A 29 7.82 -4.75 13.43
CA LEU A 29 8.30 -4.04 14.62
C LEU A 29 9.62 -3.29 14.34
N GLN A 30 10.57 -3.91 13.64
CA GLN A 30 11.80 -3.25 13.20
C GLN A 30 11.52 -2.04 12.29
N LEU A 31 10.61 -2.19 11.33
CA LEU A 31 10.20 -1.09 10.46
C LEU A 31 9.46 0.02 11.22
N ALA A 32 8.60 -0.34 12.17
CA ALA A 32 7.90 0.62 13.02
C ALA A 32 8.90 1.42 13.89
N PHE A 33 9.92 0.75 14.44
CA PHE A 33 10.98 1.40 15.20
C PHE A 33 11.71 2.47 14.37
N TRP A 34 12.15 2.11 13.17
CA TRP A 34 12.79 3.09 12.26
C TRP A 34 11.84 4.20 11.83
N SER A 35 10.56 3.89 11.63
CA SER A 35 9.54 4.89 11.28
C SER A 35 9.37 5.92 12.40
N ILE A 36 9.27 5.49 13.66
CA ILE A 36 9.14 6.39 14.82
C ILE A 36 10.40 7.26 14.96
N LEU A 37 11.59 6.68 14.74
CA LEU A 37 12.85 7.42 14.84
C LEU A 37 12.95 8.53 13.80
N ILE A 38 12.43 8.32 12.58
CA ILE A 38 12.47 9.32 11.50
C ILE A 38 11.34 10.34 11.65
N TYR A 39 10.09 9.88 11.82
CA TYR A 39 8.91 10.75 11.83
C TYR A 39 8.65 11.42 13.19
N GLY A 40 9.09 10.82 14.29
CA GLY A 40 8.89 11.35 15.64
C GLY A 40 9.54 12.72 15.87
N PRO A 41 10.84 12.88 15.61
CA PRO A 41 11.52 14.18 15.71
C PRO A 41 10.94 15.23 14.78
N TRP A 42 10.52 14.83 13.57
CA TRP A 42 9.85 15.72 12.62
C TRP A 42 8.53 16.25 13.18
N ALA A 43 7.69 15.38 13.73
CA ALA A 43 6.40 15.77 14.32
C ALA A 43 6.56 16.70 15.54
N ILE A 44 7.60 16.48 16.36
CA ILE A 44 7.93 17.35 17.50
C ILE A 44 8.47 18.71 17.02
N TYR A 45 9.22 18.75 15.92
CA TYR A 45 9.71 19.99 15.34
C TYR A 45 8.58 20.87 14.80
N GLU A 46 7.60 20.29 14.11
CA GLU A 46 6.42 21.02 13.61
C GLU A 46 5.52 21.54 14.74
N HIS A 47 5.28 20.72 15.77
CA HIS A 47 4.42 21.08 16.90
C HIS A 47 5.05 20.69 18.25
N PRO A 48 5.92 21.55 18.83
CA PRO A 48 6.71 21.21 20.02
C PRO A 48 5.90 21.06 21.30
N SER A 49 4.73 21.70 21.41
CA SER A 49 3.87 21.61 22.60
C SER A 49 2.86 20.48 22.54
N ASN A 50 2.44 20.07 21.33
CA ASN A 50 1.49 18.99 21.14
C ASN A 50 1.61 18.39 19.73
N PRO A 51 2.38 17.29 19.55
CA PRO A 51 2.61 16.65 18.26
C PRO A 51 1.33 16.10 17.59
N ILE A 52 0.25 15.99 18.35
CA ILE A 52 -1.05 15.42 17.95
C ILE A 52 -2.12 16.51 17.81
N HIS A 53 -1.71 17.78 17.78
CA HIS A 53 -2.64 18.89 17.61
C HIS A 53 -3.39 18.80 16.28
N GLY A 54 -4.71 18.97 16.31
CA GLY A 54 -5.57 18.87 15.11
C GLY A 54 -6.02 17.45 14.75
N TRP A 55 -5.66 16.43 15.53
CA TRP A 55 -6.19 15.08 15.32
C TRP A 55 -7.66 15.01 15.69
N SER A 56 -8.48 14.58 14.74
CA SER A 56 -9.90 14.29 14.93
C SER A 56 -10.11 12.78 15.06
N MET A 57 -11.31 12.36 15.48
CA MET A 57 -11.66 10.94 15.49
C MET A 57 -11.52 10.30 14.10
N LEU A 58 -11.76 11.08 13.03
CA LEU A 58 -11.62 10.61 11.66
C LEU A 58 -10.15 10.39 11.27
N THR A 59 -9.23 11.27 11.69
CA THR A 59 -7.79 11.06 11.42
C THR A 59 -7.27 9.83 12.15
N LEU A 60 -7.78 9.54 13.35
CA LEU A 60 -7.43 8.31 14.08
C LEU A 60 -7.93 7.05 13.33
N ILE A 61 -9.15 7.08 12.80
CA ILE A 61 -9.67 5.97 11.97
C ILE A 61 -8.82 5.77 10.71
N VAL A 62 -8.47 6.85 10.00
CA VAL A 62 -7.63 6.77 8.80
C VAL A 62 -6.22 6.26 9.14
N ALA A 63 -5.64 6.68 10.27
CA ALA A 63 -4.35 6.18 10.73
C ALA A 63 -4.39 4.67 11.05
N LEU A 64 -5.44 4.20 11.72
CA LEU A 64 -5.64 2.78 11.99
C LEU A 64 -5.84 1.98 10.70
N LEU A 65 -6.62 2.50 9.75
CA LEU A 65 -6.83 1.86 8.45
C LEU A 65 -5.52 1.76 7.67
N GLY A 66 -4.69 2.80 7.69
CA GLY A 66 -3.36 2.80 7.09
C GLY A 66 -2.43 1.78 7.73
N ALA A 67 -2.43 1.67 9.06
CA ALA A 67 -1.64 0.68 9.79
C ALA A 67 -2.05 -0.76 9.44
N VAL A 68 -3.36 -1.04 9.43
CA VAL A 68 -3.90 -2.34 9.02
C VAL A 68 -3.57 -2.63 7.55
N GLY A 69 -3.69 -1.63 6.67
CA GLY A 69 -3.31 -1.74 5.26
C GLY A 69 -1.83 -2.12 5.08
N GLY A 70 -0.92 -1.52 5.86
CA GLY A 70 0.50 -1.86 5.85
C GLY A 70 0.77 -3.31 6.27
N ILE A 71 0.07 -3.80 7.31
CA ILE A 71 0.17 -5.19 7.76
C ILE A 71 -0.36 -6.15 6.68
N LEU A 72 -1.50 -5.82 6.05
CA LEU A 72 -2.08 -6.61 4.95
C LEU A 72 -1.11 -6.70 3.76
N VAL A 73 -0.47 -5.60 3.39
CA VAL A 73 0.55 -5.59 2.32
C VAL A 73 1.72 -6.48 2.66
N ALA A 74 2.23 -6.44 3.91
CA ALA A 74 3.31 -7.31 4.33
C ALA A 74 2.92 -8.81 4.27
N MET A 75 1.68 -9.14 4.64
CA MET A 75 1.17 -10.51 4.53
C MET A 75 1.06 -10.97 3.07
N VAL A 76 0.52 -10.13 2.18
CA VAL A 76 0.44 -10.47 0.73
C VAL A 76 1.83 -10.73 0.14
N ILE A 77 2.83 -9.92 0.48
CA ILE A 77 4.20 -10.13 -0.01
C ILE A 77 4.82 -11.44 0.50
N LYS A 78 4.46 -11.87 1.71
CA LYS A 78 4.94 -13.16 2.25
C LYS A 78 4.29 -14.36 1.57
N TYR A 79 2.97 -14.33 1.39
CA TYR A 79 2.21 -15.49 0.91
C TYR A 79 2.09 -15.57 -0.61
N ALA A 80 2.26 -14.45 -1.30
CA ALA A 80 2.34 -14.39 -2.75
C ALA A 80 3.70 -13.76 -3.14
N ASP A 81 3.69 -12.74 -3.97
CA ASP A 81 4.88 -12.01 -4.43
C ASP A 81 4.56 -10.51 -4.54
N GLY A 82 5.61 -9.67 -4.58
CA GLY A 82 5.44 -8.22 -4.74
C GLY A 82 4.74 -7.82 -6.05
N LEU A 83 4.83 -8.66 -7.09
CA LEU A 83 4.14 -8.44 -8.37
C LEU A 83 2.63 -8.69 -8.26
N ALA A 84 2.22 -9.79 -7.62
CA ALA A 84 0.82 -10.11 -7.36
C ALA A 84 0.13 -9.02 -6.51
N LYS A 85 0.85 -8.46 -5.52
CA LYS A 85 0.39 -7.29 -4.76
C LYS A 85 0.06 -6.11 -5.69
N ASN A 86 0.96 -5.78 -6.62
CA ASN A 86 0.75 -4.64 -7.54
C ASN A 86 -0.44 -4.87 -8.49
N LEU A 87 -0.62 -6.10 -8.98
CA LEU A 87 -1.78 -6.48 -9.80
C LEU A 87 -3.10 -6.42 -9.02
N ALA A 88 -3.10 -6.86 -7.76
CA ALA A 88 -4.26 -6.76 -6.87
C ALA A 88 -4.65 -5.29 -6.62
N THR A 89 -3.66 -4.41 -6.36
CA THR A 89 -3.90 -2.98 -6.20
C THR A 89 -4.47 -2.34 -7.48
N ALA A 90 -3.91 -2.66 -8.65
CA ALA A 90 -4.41 -2.15 -9.93
C ALA A 90 -5.86 -2.61 -10.19
N SER A 91 -6.17 -3.89 -9.91
CA SER A 91 -7.53 -4.44 -10.05
C SER A 91 -8.50 -3.78 -9.07
N SER A 92 -8.06 -3.50 -7.84
CA SER A 92 -8.86 -2.78 -6.84
C SER A 92 -9.23 -1.37 -7.30
N ILE A 93 -8.31 -0.66 -7.96
CA ILE A 93 -8.58 0.67 -8.54
C ILE A 93 -9.68 0.59 -9.60
N VAL A 94 -9.64 -0.41 -10.49
CA VAL A 94 -10.68 -0.62 -11.51
C VAL A 94 -12.05 -0.84 -10.88
N ILE A 95 -12.13 -1.74 -9.89
CA ILE A 95 -13.38 -2.03 -9.18
C ILE A 95 -13.88 -0.80 -8.43
N THR A 96 -13.00 -0.08 -7.74
CA THR A 96 -13.34 1.14 -6.99
C THR A 96 -13.87 2.23 -7.92
N THR A 97 -13.26 2.37 -9.10
CA THR A 97 -13.70 3.36 -10.09
C THR A 97 -15.06 3.00 -10.68
N ALA A 98 -15.28 1.71 -11.00
CA ALA A 98 -16.58 1.23 -11.45
C ALA A 98 -17.68 1.42 -10.38
N ALA A 99 -17.40 1.03 -9.13
CA ALA A 99 -18.31 1.24 -8.01
C ALA A 99 -18.61 2.73 -7.80
N SER A 100 -17.60 3.60 -7.95
CA SER A 100 -17.78 5.05 -7.82
C SER A 100 -18.68 5.64 -8.90
N HIS A 101 -18.59 5.13 -10.13
CA HIS A 101 -19.50 5.52 -11.22
C HIS A 101 -20.94 5.12 -10.90
N PHE A 102 -21.19 3.87 -10.47
CA PHE A 102 -22.54 3.38 -10.20
C PHE A 102 -23.19 3.98 -8.95
N LEU A 103 -22.43 4.17 -7.86
CA LEU A 103 -22.97 4.63 -6.57
C LEU A 103 -23.03 6.16 -6.44
N PHE A 104 -22.05 6.86 -7.00
CA PHE A 104 -21.89 8.32 -6.81
C PHE A 104 -22.02 9.12 -8.11
N GLY A 105 -22.30 8.46 -9.24
CA GLY A 105 -22.48 9.12 -10.54
C GLY A 105 -21.19 9.77 -11.07
N ALA A 106 -20.02 9.29 -10.65
CA ALA A 106 -18.74 9.87 -11.06
C ALA A 106 -18.57 9.82 -12.60
N PRO A 107 -18.01 10.85 -13.26
CA PRO A 107 -17.89 10.88 -14.72
C PRO A 107 -16.94 9.78 -15.22
N MET A 108 -17.45 8.88 -16.07
CA MET A 108 -16.66 7.80 -16.66
C MET A 108 -16.10 8.25 -18.01
N THR A 109 -14.83 8.62 -18.03
CA THR A 109 -14.10 8.98 -19.26
C THR A 109 -13.64 7.74 -20.02
N SER A 110 -13.53 7.86 -21.34
CA SER A 110 -13.03 6.79 -22.22
C SER A 110 -11.64 6.28 -21.83
N SER A 111 -10.77 7.15 -21.31
CA SER A 111 -9.44 6.77 -20.80
C SER A 111 -9.50 5.79 -19.61
N ILE A 112 -10.48 5.96 -18.71
CA ILE A 112 -10.67 5.06 -17.55
C ILE A 112 -11.11 3.69 -18.03
N VAL A 113 -12.00 3.64 -19.03
CA VAL A 113 -12.46 2.39 -19.64
C VAL A 113 -11.29 1.64 -20.28
N LEU A 114 -10.48 2.34 -21.08
CA LEU A 114 -9.30 1.75 -21.72
C LEU A 114 -8.28 1.26 -20.68
N GLY A 115 -7.99 2.07 -19.66
CA GLY A 115 -7.09 1.67 -18.57
C GLY A 115 -7.59 0.43 -17.83
N SER A 116 -8.89 0.34 -17.58
CA SER A 116 -9.51 -0.81 -16.93
C SER A 116 -9.38 -2.09 -17.76
N LEU A 117 -9.59 -2.00 -19.08
CA LEU A 117 -9.41 -3.13 -19.99
C LEU A 117 -7.97 -3.64 -20.00
N ILE A 118 -6.99 -2.72 -20.01
CA ILE A 118 -5.56 -3.08 -20.00
C ILE A 118 -5.21 -3.84 -18.71
N VAL A 119 -5.72 -3.40 -17.55
CA VAL A 119 -5.49 -4.09 -16.27
C VAL A 119 -6.07 -5.50 -16.28
N ILE A 120 -7.28 -5.68 -16.82
CA ILE A 120 -7.92 -7.01 -16.93
C ILE A 120 -7.11 -7.94 -17.84
N ILE A 121 -6.70 -7.45 -19.01
CA ILE A 121 -5.88 -8.22 -19.95
C ILE A 121 -4.53 -8.59 -19.30
N SER A 122 -3.90 -7.65 -18.59
CA SER A 122 -2.64 -7.90 -17.90
C SER A 122 -2.78 -8.97 -16.80
N GLY A 123 -3.84 -8.91 -15.99
CA GLY A 123 -4.12 -9.91 -14.96
C GLY A 123 -4.34 -11.31 -15.55
N TYR A 124 -5.09 -11.41 -16.64
CA TYR A 124 -5.32 -12.68 -17.33
C TYR A 124 -4.01 -13.25 -17.89
N ASN A 125 -3.18 -12.43 -18.54
CA ASN A 125 -1.88 -12.87 -19.04
C ASN A 125 -0.95 -13.33 -17.90
N TYR A 126 -0.94 -12.63 -16.77
CA TYR A 126 -0.12 -13.02 -15.62
C TYR A 126 -0.50 -14.40 -15.08
N GLN A 127 -1.80 -14.69 -14.97
CA GLN A 127 -2.28 -16.01 -14.52
C GLN A 127 -1.94 -17.14 -15.48
N ASN A 128 -1.90 -16.89 -16.79
CA ASN A 128 -1.56 -17.92 -17.78
C ASN A 128 -0.04 -18.21 -17.85
N VAL A 129 0.79 -17.31 -17.35
CA VAL A 129 2.26 -17.43 -17.39
C VAL A 129 2.81 -18.09 -16.12
N GLN A 130 2.09 -18.01 -14.99
CA GLN A 130 2.41 -18.71 -13.75
C GLN A 130 1.91 -20.15 -13.75
#